data_AF-A0A529FB81-F1
#
_entry.id   AF-A0A529FB81-F1
#
_cell.length_a   1.000
_cell.length_b   1.000
_cell.length_c   1.000
_cell.angle_alpha   90.00
_cell.angle_beta   90.00
_cell.angle_gamma   90.00
#
_symmetry.space_group_name_H-M   'P 1'
#
loop_
_entity.id
_entity.type
_entity.pdbx_description
1 polymer ?
#
loop_
_entity_poly.entity_id
_entity_poly.type
_entity_poly.pdbx_seq_one_letter_code
_entity_poly.pdbx_strand_id
1 'polypeptide(L)'
;LLPPDKALNFADRVARRIGPLVGRHRVAVNNLRRAYPAKSDAEIEAIALDMWGNMARLAAEYIFLDALFDFDPNATKPGRVEVRGVEHFAEIAGEKKPHILFTGHLGNFELLPVAAATFG
;
A
#
# COMPACT_ATOMS: atom_id res chain seq x y z
N LEU A 1 -0.52 -0.63 26.57
CA LEU A 1 -0.49 -0.67 25.09
C LEU A 1 -0.66 0.76 24.58
N LEU A 2 0.23 1.25 23.73
CA LEU A 2 0.03 2.55 23.06
C LEU A 2 -1.18 2.44 22.12
N PRO A 3 -2.01 3.49 21.97
CA PRO A 3 -3.02 3.53 20.91
C PRO A 3 -2.37 3.27 19.55
N PRO A 4 -2.97 2.44 18.66
CA PRO A 4 -2.38 2.06 17.36
C PRO A 4 -1.86 3.26 16.58
N ASP A 5 -2.63 4.35 16.54
CA ASP A 5 -2.26 5.57 15.82
C ASP A 5 -1.00 6.25 16.36
N LYS A 6 -0.79 6.23 17.68
CA LYS A 6 0.41 6.81 18.30
C LYS A 6 1.64 5.98 18.01
N ALA A 7 1.51 4.65 18.02
CA ALA A 7 2.59 3.74 17.66
C ALA A 7 2.98 3.87 16.17
N LEU A 8 1.99 3.91 15.28
CA LEU A 8 2.19 4.11 13.84
C LEU A 8 2.86 5.45 13.54
N ASN A 9 2.40 6.53 14.17
CA ASN A 9 3.00 7.87 13.99
C ASN A 9 4.41 7.99 14.58
N PHE A 10 4.76 7.16 15.57
CA PHE A 10 6.13 7.07 16.07
C PHE A 10 7.02 6.29 15.10
N ALA A 11 6.56 5.12 14.64
CA ALA A 11 7.29 4.30 13.67
C ALA A 11 7.57 5.05 12.36
N ASP A 12 6.57 5.79 11.84
CA ASP A 12 6.69 6.66 10.67
C ASP A 12 7.81 7.70 10.83
N ARG A 13 7.83 8.42 11.98
CA ARG A 13 8.85 9.43 12.27
C ARG A 13 10.24 8.84 12.40
N VAL A 14 10.38 7.68 13.04
CA VAL A 14 11.65 6.96 13.17
C VAL A 14 12.14 6.51 11.78
N ALA A 15 11.26 5.95 10.97
CA ALA A 15 11.60 5.46 9.64
C ALA A 15 12.05 6.58 8.70
N ARG A 16 11.37 7.73 8.72
CA ARG A 16 11.78 8.93 7.96
C ARG A 16 13.16 9.46 8.38
N ARG A 17 13.56 9.23 9.63
CA ARG A 17 14.85 9.70 10.15
C ARG A 17 15.99 8.71 9.92
N ILE A 18 15.73 7.42 10.03
CA ILE A 18 16.75 6.36 9.89
C ILE A 18 16.87 5.89 8.44
N GLY A 19 15.76 5.82 7.72
CA GLY A 19 15.70 5.35 6.34
C GLY A 19 16.70 6.02 5.40
N PRO A 20 16.86 7.36 5.42
CA PRO A 20 17.84 8.06 4.59
C PRO A 20 19.29 7.65 4.81
N LEU A 21 19.61 7.12 5.99
CA LEU A 21 20.96 6.67 6.34
C LEU A 21 21.29 5.30 5.74
N VAL A 22 20.30 4.59 5.20
CA VAL A 22 20.46 3.28 4.58
C VAL A 22 20.74 3.46 3.08
N GLY A 23 21.70 2.71 2.53
CA GLY A 23 22.10 2.81 1.12
C GLY A 23 20.98 2.63 0.09
N ARG A 24 19.85 2.02 0.48
CA ARG A 24 18.64 1.87 -0.35
C ARG A 24 17.95 3.21 -0.64
N HIS A 25 18.11 4.20 0.22
CA HIS A 25 17.53 5.53 0.00
C HIS A 25 18.07 6.18 -1.29
N ARG A 26 19.38 6.05 -1.55
CA ARG A 26 19.99 6.51 -2.81
C ARG A 26 19.38 5.85 -4.04
N VAL A 27 19.03 4.56 -3.93
CA VAL A 27 18.35 3.84 -5.03
C VAL A 27 16.95 4.41 -5.24
N ALA A 28 16.19 4.66 -4.17
CA ALA A 28 14.87 5.27 -4.25
C ALA A 28 14.91 6.65 -4.91
N VAL A 29 15.81 7.54 -4.46
CA VAL A 29 16.00 8.87 -5.05
C VAL A 29 16.35 8.80 -6.54
N ASN A 30 17.28 7.91 -6.93
CA ASN A 30 17.65 7.73 -8.34
C ASN A 30 16.48 7.22 -9.19
N ASN A 31 15.67 6.30 -8.68
CA ASN A 31 14.48 5.82 -9.38
C ASN A 31 13.42 6.93 -9.51
N LEU A 32 13.21 7.71 -8.46
CA LEU A 32 12.27 8.84 -8.46
C LEU A 32 12.68 9.92 -9.46
N ARG A 33 13.97 10.26 -9.56
CA ARG A 33 14.46 11.20 -10.59
C ARG A 33 14.17 10.72 -12.01
N ARG A 34 14.26 9.41 -12.24
CA ARG A 34 13.95 8.80 -13.55
C ARG A 34 12.45 8.76 -13.82
N ALA A 35 11.63 8.49 -12.81
CA ALA A 35 10.17 8.41 -12.93
C ALA A 35 9.51 9.79 -13.02
N TYR A 36 10.08 10.79 -12.35
CA TYR A 36 9.54 12.15 -12.25
C TYR A 36 10.58 13.21 -12.66
N PRO A 37 11.01 13.24 -13.94
CA PRO A 37 12.10 14.10 -14.38
C PRO A 37 11.81 15.60 -14.27
N ALA A 38 10.53 15.99 -14.18
CA ALA A 38 10.12 17.38 -14.02
C ALA A 38 10.11 17.88 -12.56
N LYS A 39 10.30 17.00 -11.58
CA LYS A 39 10.29 17.37 -10.15
C LYS A 39 11.65 17.90 -9.71
N SER A 40 11.62 18.87 -8.79
CA SER A 40 12.82 19.36 -8.14
C SER A 40 13.44 18.31 -7.21
N ASP A 41 14.74 18.42 -6.92
CA ASP A 41 15.41 17.53 -5.96
C ASP A 41 14.75 17.54 -4.58
N ALA A 42 14.21 18.68 -4.14
CA ALA A 42 13.49 18.79 -2.88
C ALA A 42 12.17 17.99 -2.88
N GLU A 43 11.41 18.01 -3.98
CA GLU A 43 10.21 17.18 -4.12
C GLU A 43 10.56 15.69 -4.19
N ILE A 44 11.63 15.33 -4.89
CA ILE A 44 12.11 13.95 -4.96
C ILE A 44 12.48 13.44 -3.57
N GLU A 45 13.23 14.23 -2.80
CA GLU A 45 13.62 13.89 -1.44
C GLU A 45 12.40 13.75 -0.52
N ALA A 46 11.44 14.66 -0.63
CA ALA A 46 10.18 14.58 0.11
C ALA A 46 9.44 13.26 -0.16
N ILE A 47 9.31 12.86 -1.44
CA ILE A 47 8.68 11.60 -1.82
C ILE A 47 9.48 10.40 -1.28
N ALA A 48 10.82 10.45 -1.33
CA ALA A 48 11.67 9.38 -0.82
C ALA A 48 11.57 9.22 0.71
N LEU A 49 11.40 10.33 1.44
CA LEU A 49 11.13 10.32 2.88
C LEU A 49 9.72 9.78 3.18
N ASP A 50 8.72 10.20 2.42
CA ASP A 50 7.35 9.68 2.53
C ASP A 50 7.29 8.16 2.32
N MET A 51 8.05 7.65 1.36
CA MET A 51 8.18 6.22 1.11
C MET A 51 8.67 5.46 2.36
N TRP A 52 9.64 5.99 3.10
CA TRP A 52 10.12 5.36 4.34
C TRP A 52 9.04 5.32 5.43
N GLY A 53 8.29 6.41 5.58
CA GLY A 53 7.12 6.44 6.47
C GLY A 53 6.07 5.40 6.05
N ASN A 54 5.78 5.32 4.76
CA ASN A 54 4.86 4.35 4.18
C ASN A 54 5.33 2.89 4.40
N MET A 55 6.62 2.58 4.25
CA MET A 55 7.15 1.25 4.50
C MET A 55 6.99 0.81 5.96
N ALA A 56 7.22 1.73 6.91
CA ALA A 56 7.03 1.42 8.33
C ALA A 56 5.55 1.21 8.69
N ARG A 57 4.65 1.98 8.08
CA ARG A 57 3.20 1.79 8.22
C ARG A 57 2.76 0.46 7.61
N LEU A 58 3.21 0.15 6.40
CA LEU A 58 2.92 -1.13 5.74
C LEU A 58 3.35 -2.32 6.58
N ALA A 59 4.56 -2.30 7.16
CA ALA A 59 5.04 -3.39 8.01
C ALA A 59 4.16 -3.58 9.26
N ALA A 60 3.62 -2.48 9.83
CA ALA A 60 2.71 -2.55 10.95
C ALA A 60 1.30 -3.00 10.52
N GLU A 61 0.76 -2.47 9.42
CA GLU A 61 -0.54 -2.86 8.84
C GLU A 61 -0.57 -4.34 8.48
N TYR A 62 0.53 -4.90 7.97
CA TYR A 62 0.65 -6.32 7.66
C TYR A 62 0.44 -7.22 8.88
N ILE A 63 0.90 -6.81 10.07
CA ILE A 63 0.67 -7.55 11.32
C ILE A 63 -0.81 -7.57 11.71
N PHE A 64 -1.57 -6.53 11.32
CA PHE A 64 -2.97 -6.36 11.66
C PHE A 64 -3.91 -6.60 10.47
N LEU A 65 -3.44 -7.22 9.39
CA LEU A 65 -4.19 -7.34 8.13
C LEU A 65 -5.56 -8.00 8.36
N ASP A 66 -5.61 -9.09 9.13
CA ASP A 66 -6.84 -9.82 9.48
C ASP A 66 -7.86 -8.98 10.27
N ALA A 67 -7.40 -7.96 11.00
CA ALA A 67 -8.26 -7.07 11.77
C ALA A 67 -8.65 -5.79 11.01
N LEU A 68 -7.90 -5.45 9.96
CA LEU A 68 -8.07 -4.21 9.18
C LEU A 68 -8.83 -4.43 7.89
N PHE A 69 -8.76 -5.64 7.31
CA PHE A 69 -9.48 -5.97 6.10
C PHE A 69 -10.94 -6.30 6.43
N ASP A 70 -11.85 -5.40 6.05
CA ASP A 70 -13.29 -5.49 6.32
C ASP A 70 -14.14 -5.33 5.04
N PHE A 71 -13.53 -5.49 3.87
CA PHE A 71 -14.24 -5.37 2.61
C PHE A 71 -15.19 -6.56 2.40
N ASP A 72 -16.46 -6.23 2.20
CA ASP A 72 -17.50 -7.16 1.76
C ASP A 72 -18.25 -6.51 0.57
N PRO A 73 -18.26 -7.16 -0.61
CA PRO A 73 -18.91 -6.60 -1.80
C PRO A 73 -20.43 -6.43 -1.64
N ASN A 74 -21.05 -7.08 -0.65
CA ASN A 74 -22.48 -6.98 -0.35
C ASN A 74 -22.78 -6.07 0.85
N ALA A 75 -21.78 -5.41 1.43
CA ALA A 75 -21.96 -4.56 2.59
C ALA A 75 -22.89 -3.36 2.30
N THR A 76 -23.82 -3.09 3.21
CA THR A 76 -24.74 -1.95 3.12
C THR A 76 -24.16 -0.65 3.72
N LYS A 77 -22.96 -0.72 4.32
CA LYS A 77 -22.22 0.42 4.90
C LYS A 77 -20.76 0.35 4.48
N PRO A 78 -20.08 1.49 4.27
CA PRO A 78 -18.65 1.50 3.95
C PRO A 78 -17.79 0.95 5.09
N GLY A 79 -16.86 0.05 4.74
CA GLY A 79 -15.77 -0.38 5.61
C GLY A 79 -14.56 0.55 5.55
N ARG A 80 -13.42 0.10 6.07
CA ARG A 80 -12.11 0.76 5.97
C ARG A 80 -11.53 0.68 4.56
N VAL A 81 -11.87 -0.38 3.83
CA VAL A 81 -11.37 -0.63 2.47
C VAL A 81 -12.47 -0.33 1.44
N GLU A 82 -12.14 0.47 0.43
CA GLU A 82 -12.96 0.72 -0.76
C GLU A 82 -12.29 0.06 -1.97
N VAL A 83 -13.05 -0.70 -2.75
CA VAL A 83 -12.58 -1.29 -4.01
C VAL A 83 -13.29 -0.58 -5.17
N ARG A 84 -12.50 -0.11 -6.13
CA ARG A 84 -13.00 0.46 -7.40
C ARG A 84 -12.74 -0.53 -8.53
N GLY A 85 -13.69 -0.65 -9.47
CA GLY A 85 -13.63 -1.64 -10.55
C GLY A 85 -14.13 -3.03 -10.12
N VAL A 86 -15.08 -3.09 -9.18
CA VAL A 86 -15.66 -4.36 -8.66
C VAL A 86 -16.33 -5.20 -9.75
N GLU A 87 -16.83 -4.55 -10.79
CA GLU A 87 -17.45 -5.15 -11.96
C GLU A 87 -16.49 -6.10 -12.69
N HIS A 88 -15.19 -5.80 -12.70
CA HIS A 88 -14.19 -6.67 -13.33
C HIS A 88 -13.98 -7.96 -12.53
N PHE A 89 -14.03 -7.88 -11.20
CA PHE A 89 -13.93 -9.06 -10.35
C PHE A 89 -15.18 -9.94 -10.48
N ALA A 90 -16.37 -9.34 -10.54
CA ALA A 90 -17.62 -10.06 -10.77
C ALA A 90 -17.65 -10.73 -12.15
N GLU A 91 -17.15 -10.06 -13.19
CA GLU A 91 -17.01 -10.62 -14.54
C GLU A 91 -16.08 -11.84 -14.53
N ILE A 92 -14.87 -11.69 -13.98
CA ILE A 92 -13.87 -12.76 -13.90
C ILE A 92 -14.41 -13.97 -13.13
N ALA A 93 -15.09 -13.76 -12.00
CA ALA A 93 -15.67 -14.84 -11.18
C ALA A 93 -16.77 -15.63 -11.92
N GLY A 94 -17.48 -14.99 -12.86
CA GLY A 94 -18.51 -15.65 -13.69
C GLY A 94 -17.96 -16.45 -14.88
N GLU A 95 -16.69 -16.26 -15.23
CA GLU A 95 -16.09 -16.86 -16.42
C GLU A 95 -15.48 -18.25 -16.15
N LYS A 96 -15.70 -19.20 -17.07
CA LYS A 96 -15.14 -20.56 -16.98
C LYS A 96 -13.84 -20.72 -17.79
N LYS A 97 -12.91 -19.78 -17.64
CA LYS A 97 -11.60 -19.76 -18.32
C LYS A 97 -10.53 -19.25 -17.35
N PRO A 98 -9.23 -19.52 -17.58
CA PRO A 98 -8.18 -18.99 -16.72
C PRO A 98 -7.94 -17.49 -16.95
N HIS A 99 -7.53 -16.80 -15.88
CA HIS A 99 -7.19 -15.38 -15.90
C HIS A 99 -5.81 -15.14 -15.30
N ILE A 100 -5.18 -14.05 -15.72
CA ILE A 100 -3.93 -13.57 -15.15
C ILE A 100 -4.16 -12.13 -14.70
N LEU A 101 -3.94 -11.88 -13.42
CA LEU A 101 -4.02 -10.55 -12.83
C LEU A 101 -2.59 -10.01 -12.62
N PHE A 102 -2.34 -8.79 -13.09
CA PHE A 102 -1.06 -8.11 -12.88
C PHE A 102 -1.24 -6.96 -11.89
N THR A 103 -0.32 -6.86 -10.94
CA THR A 103 -0.28 -5.76 -9.98
C THR A 103 1.15 -5.23 -9.82
N GLY A 104 1.26 -3.98 -9.37
CA GLY A 104 2.54 -3.37 -9.02
C GLY A 104 2.91 -3.64 -7.56
N HIS A 105 4.20 -3.58 -7.24
CA HIS A 105 4.68 -3.52 -5.85
C HIS A 105 4.40 -2.12 -5.28
N LEU A 106 3.12 -1.84 -5.01
CA LEU A 106 2.59 -0.52 -4.63
C LEU A 106 1.72 -0.66 -3.39
N GLY A 107 1.85 0.28 -2.45
CA GLY A 107 1.07 0.29 -1.21
C GLY A 107 1.16 -1.04 -0.46
N ASN A 108 0.01 -1.53 0.03
CA ASN A 108 -0.13 -2.88 0.52
C ASN A 108 -0.60 -3.82 -0.60
N PHE A 109 0.35 -4.47 -1.26
CA PHE A 109 0.11 -5.32 -2.43
C PHE A 109 -0.72 -6.57 -2.12
N GLU A 110 -0.83 -6.95 -0.85
CA GLU A 110 -1.57 -8.14 -0.38
C GLU A 110 -3.08 -7.88 -0.27
N LEU A 111 -3.52 -6.62 -0.26
CA LEU A 111 -4.94 -6.30 -0.20
C LEU A 111 -5.70 -6.71 -1.46
N LEU A 112 -5.05 -6.63 -2.63
CA LEU A 112 -5.69 -6.96 -3.89
C LEU A 112 -6.13 -8.43 -3.98
N PRO A 113 -5.27 -9.43 -3.72
CA PRO A 113 -5.71 -10.83 -3.72
C PRO A 113 -6.73 -11.14 -2.61
N VAL A 114 -6.59 -10.53 -1.42
CA VAL A 114 -7.56 -10.70 -0.33
C VAL A 114 -8.94 -10.15 -0.73
N ALA A 115 -9.00 -8.99 -1.38
CA ALA A 115 -10.25 -8.44 -1.91
C ALA A 115 -10.82 -9.26 -3.06
N ALA A 116 -9.98 -9.72 -3.99
CA ALA A 116 -10.42 -10.58 -5.09
C ALA A 116 -11.09 -11.86 -4.59
N ALA A 117 -10.55 -12.49 -3.54
CA ALA A 117 -11.11 -13.70 -2.93
C ALA A 117 -12.53 -13.53 -2.36
N THR A 118 -13.00 -12.30 -2.12
CA THR A 118 -14.37 -12.04 -1.65
C THR A 118 -15.44 -12.24 -2.72
N PHE A 119 -15.04 -12.36 -3.99
CA PHE A 119 -15.95 -12.51 -5.14
C PHE A 119 -16.17 -13.97 -5.58
N GLY A 120 -15.46 -14.95 -4.99
CA GLY A 120 -15.54 -16.38 -5.33
C GLY A 120 -14.36 -16.85 -6.15
#